data_AF-A0A969NI34-F1
#
_entry.id   AF-A0A969NI34-F1
#
_cell.length_a   1.000
_cell.length_b   1.000
_cell.length_c   1.000
_cell.angle_alpha   90.00
_cell.angle_beta   90.00
_cell.angle_gamma   90.00
#
_symmetry.space_group_name_H-M   'P 1'
#
loop_
_entity.id
_entity.type
_entity.pdbx_description
1 polymer ?
#
loop_
_entity_poly.entity_id
_entity_poly.type
_entity_poly.pdbx_seq_one_letter_code
_entity_poly.pdbx_strand_id
1 'polypeptide(L)'
;MIRDIPCRYVFDTITAQNRHQYAFGADSNREYQILIDSVKVENFEYAVTDNGNNKSIRIGSYDKFIKGAQKYVIKYTVWGAINEFVDHSEFSWNVIGHEWKTDIHKASFSLTLPDNTKLINEDIKVFSGKYGTTDSSQLVSRNFTSSQIKGELQDTLHAGEGITLIVRLPEDYFNDRYRVKMHIADFYLERMVHILL
;
A
#
# COMPACT_ATOMS: atom_id res chain seq x y z
N MET A 1 -18.45 -1.07 -3.37
CA MET A 1 -17.06 -1.57 -3.48
C MET A 1 -16.54 -1.86 -2.08
N ILE A 2 -15.66 -2.85 -1.89
CA ILE A 2 -14.99 -3.13 -0.61
C ILE A 2 -13.49 -3.06 -0.86
N ARG A 3 -12.78 -2.33 0.01
CA ARG A 3 -11.32 -2.31 0.08
C ARG A 3 -10.89 -2.87 1.43
N ASP A 4 -10.31 -4.07 1.40
CA ASP A 4 -9.71 -4.71 2.57
C ASP A 4 -8.23 -4.37 2.65
N ILE A 5 -7.79 -3.81 3.77
CA ILE A 5 -6.39 -3.49 4.05
C ILE A 5 -5.91 -4.46 5.14
N PRO A 6 -5.03 -5.42 4.83
CA PRO A 6 -4.46 -6.31 5.84
C PRO A 6 -3.73 -5.52 6.91
N CYS A 7 -3.99 -5.84 8.17
CA CYS A 7 -3.44 -5.15 9.32
C CYS A 7 -2.60 -6.07 10.21
N ARG A 8 -2.73 -7.39 10.09
CA ARG A 8 -1.98 -8.39 10.86
C ARG A 8 -1.18 -9.30 9.93
N TYR A 9 0.08 -9.52 10.26
CA TYR A 9 1.02 -10.28 9.45
C TYR A 9 1.85 -11.24 10.31
N VAL A 10 2.20 -12.41 9.74
CA VAL A 10 3.01 -13.44 10.39
C VAL A 10 4.31 -13.63 9.62
N PHE A 11 5.45 -13.70 10.31
CA PHE A 11 6.75 -13.94 9.66
C PHE A 11 7.15 -15.41 9.67
N ASP A 12 7.84 -15.83 8.61
CA ASP A 12 8.61 -17.08 8.60
C ASP A 12 10.02 -16.84 9.19
N THR A 13 10.57 -17.89 9.80
CA THR A 13 11.70 -17.91 10.73
C THR A 13 12.99 -17.29 10.17
N ILE A 14 13.19 -17.39 8.84
CA ILE A 14 14.40 -16.88 8.15
C ILE A 14 14.37 -15.35 8.04
N THR A 15 13.20 -14.75 7.82
CA THR A 15 13.06 -13.30 7.67
C THR A 15 13.11 -12.57 9.02
N ALA A 16 12.73 -13.27 10.10
CA ALA A 16 12.71 -12.72 11.46
C ALA A 16 14.12 -12.50 12.05
N GLN A 17 15.11 -13.32 11.70
CA GLN A 17 16.47 -13.23 12.26
C GLN A 17 17.20 -11.93 11.88
N ASN A 18 16.83 -11.29 10.77
CA ASN A 18 17.50 -10.10 10.26
C ASN A 18 16.74 -8.78 10.51
N ARG A 19 15.59 -8.83 11.20
CA ARG A 19 14.71 -7.66 11.43
C ARG A 19 14.70 -7.24 12.90
N HIS A 20 14.82 -5.94 13.15
CA HIS A 20 14.46 -5.31 14.42
C HIS A 20 13.00 -4.84 14.30
N GLN A 21 12.14 -5.05 15.31
CA GLN A 21 10.72 -4.70 15.19
C GLN A 21 10.26 -3.74 16.28
N TYR A 22 9.63 -2.65 15.85
CA TYR A 22 8.80 -1.75 16.66
C TYR A 22 7.37 -1.71 16.09
N ALA A 23 6.67 -2.85 16.07
CA ALA A 23 5.24 -2.88 15.78
C ALA A 23 4.43 -2.75 17.08
N PHE A 24 3.25 -2.12 17.01
CA PHE A 24 2.35 -2.05 18.17
C PHE A 24 1.88 -3.46 18.52
N GLY A 25 2.36 -3.99 19.64
CA GLY A 25 1.97 -5.32 20.13
C GLY A 25 2.77 -6.48 19.57
N ALA A 26 4.02 -6.25 19.13
CA ALA A 26 5.00 -7.33 18.93
C ALA A 26 5.34 -7.98 20.28
N ASP A 27 4.42 -8.80 20.78
CA ASP A 27 4.74 -9.76 21.84
C ASP A 27 5.66 -10.84 21.25
N SER A 28 6.32 -11.62 22.10
CA SER A 28 7.24 -12.73 21.74
C SER A 28 6.72 -13.79 20.72
N ASN A 29 5.51 -13.61 20.18
CA ASN A 29 4.92 -14.34 19.07
C ASN A 29 5.16 -13.66 17.72
N ARG A 30 5.20 -14.48 16.67
CA ARG A 30 5.67 -14.21 15.31
C ARG A 30 4.76 -13.27 14.49
N GLU A 31 3.95 -12.46 15.16
CA GLU A 31 2.94 -11.60 14.58
C GLU A 31 3.30 -10.14 14.78
N TYR A 32 3.15 -9.34 13.72
CA TYR A 32 3.20 -7.89 13.83
C TYR A 32 1.92 -7.28 13.28
N GLN A 33 1.48 -6.20 13.92
CA GLN A 33 0.28 -5.49 13.54
C GLN A 33 0.63 -4.07 13.09
N ILE A 34 0.07 -3.68 11.95
CA ILE A 34 0.03 -2.29 11.51
C ILE A 34 -1.32 -1.70 11.90
N LEU A 35 -1.33 -0.41 12.23
CA LEU A 35 -2.56 0.32 12.51
C LEU A 35 -2.92 1.15 11.28
N ILE A 36 -4.15 1.01 10.83
CA ILE A 36 -4.76 1.95 9.89
C ILE A 36 -5.68 2.86 10.70
N ASP A 37 -5.62 4.16 10.46
CA ASP A 37 -6.43 5.15 11.17
C ASP A 37 -6.84 6.29 10.24
N SER A 38 -7.74 7.16 10.70
CA SER A 38 -8.14 8.39 10.00
C SER A 38 -8.65 8.13 8.56
N VAL A 39 -9.35 7.00 8.37
CA VAL A 39 -9.91 6.63 7.08
C VAL A 39 -10.97 7.63 6.66
N LYS A 40 -10.83 8.18 5.45
CA LYS A 40 -11.79 9.08 4.80
C LYS A 40 -11.97 8.69 3.34
N VAL A 41 -13.22 8.62 2.89
CA VAL A 41 -13.55 8.46 1.47
C VAL A 41 -14.21 9.75 0.98
N GLU A 42 -13.72 10.30 -0.12
CA GLU A 42 -14.30 11.51 -0.72
C GLU A 42 -15.45 11.16 -1.65
N ASN A 43 -16.51 11.97 -1.63
CA ASN A 43 -17.68 11.90 -2.54
C ASN A 43 -18.53 10.63 -2.46
N PHE A 44 -18.25 9.72 -1.52
CA PHE A 44 -19.06 8.51 -1.30
C PHE A 44 -19.41 8.34 0.18
N GLU A 45 -20.59 7.78 0.42
CA GLU A 45 -20.89 7.13 1.68
C GLU A 45 -19.96 5.93 1.88
N TYR A 46 -19.49 5.73 3.10
CA TYR A 46 -18.63 4.61 3.44
C TYR A 46 -18.82 4.15 4.88
N ALA A 47 -18.47 2.90 5.12
CA ALA A 47 -18.38 2.31 6.45
C ALA A 47 -17.02 1.63 6.60
N VAL A 48 -16.43 1.77 7.80
CA VAL A 48 -15.16 1.14 8.15
C VAL A 48 -15.44 0.09 9.22
N THR A 49 -14.93 -1.11 9.01
CA THR A 49 -15.07 -2.23 9.95
C THR A 49 -13.71 -2.85 10.23
N ASP A 50 -13.51 -3.27 11.47
CA ASP A 50 -12.31 -4.00 11.87
C ASP A 50 -12.67 -5.48 12.01
N ASN A 51 -12.04 -6.32 11.19
CA ASN A 51 -12.30 -7.75 11.15
C ASN A 51 -11.16 -8.55 11.80
N GLY A 52 -10.33 -7.91 12.64
CA GLY A 52 -9.19 -8.50 13.33
C GLY A 52 -7.94 -8.64 12.45
N ASN A 53 -8.09 -9.25 11.28
CA ASN A 53 -6.98 -9.40 10.33
C ASN A 53 -6.88 -8.22 9.35
N ASN A 54 -8.01 -7.60 9.02
CA ASN A 54 -8.12 -6.56 8.01
C ASN A 54 -8.93 -5.37 8.54
N LYS A 55 -8.57 -4.17 8.11
CA LYS A 55 -9.47 -3.02 8.11
C LYS A 55 -10.22 -2.98 6.78
N SER A 56 -11.54 -3.14 6.84
CA SER A 56 -12.40 -3.20 5.67
C SER A 56 -13.16 -1.89 5.47
N ILE A 57 -13.04 -1.30 4.28
CA ILE A 57 -13.69 -0.05 3.88
C ILE A 57 -14.75 -0.39 2.83
N ARG A 58 -16.02 -0.36 3.22
CA ARG A 58 -17.15 -0.50 2.29
C ARG A 58 -17.52 0.88 1.75
N ILE A 59 -17.46 1.05 0.44
CA ILE A 59 -17.71 2.31 -0.26
C ILE A 59 -18.96 2.19 -1.14
N GLY A 60 -19.83 3.19 -1.05
CA GLY A 60 -21.14 3.23 -1.69
C GLY A 60 -22.26 2.75 -0.77
N SER A 61 -23.48 3.10 -1.15
CA SER A 61 -24.69 2.74 -0.41
C SER A 61 -25.28 1.42 -0.90
N TYR A 62 -25.99 0.70 -0.04
CA TYR A 62 -26.50 -0.64 -0.35
C TYR A 62 -27.61 -0.62 -1.39
N ASP A 63 -28.29 0.51 -1.55
CA ASP A 63 -29.45 0.74 -2.41
C ASP A 63 -29.08 1.42 -3.75
N LYS A 64 -27.80 1.78 -3.96
CA LYS A 64 -27.35 2.49 -5.15
C LYS A 64 -26.40 1.64 -5.99
N PHE A 65 -26.92 1.16 -7.11
CA PHE A 65 -26.09 0.60 -8.18
C PHE A 65 -25.49 1.73 -9.00
N ILE A 66 -24.16 1.80 -8.99
CA ILE A 66 -23.42 2.80 -9.76
C ILE A 66 -22.90 2.13 -11.04
N LYS A 67 -23.23 2.73 -12.18
CA LYS A 67 -22.77 2.31 -13.51
C LYS A 67 -21.79 3.35 -14.08
N GLY A 68 -20.86 2.91 -14.93
CA GLY A 68 -19.86 3.77 -15.57
C GLY A 68 -18.60 4.03 -14.74
N ALA A 69 -17.73 4.91 -15.23
CA ALA A 69 -16.45 5.27 -14.64
C ALA A 69 -16.59 5.91 -13.25
N GLN A 70 -15.83 5.43 -12.25
CA GLN A 70 -15.94 5.87 -10.85
C GLN A 70 -14.60 6.20 -10.21
N LYS A 71 -14.33 7.47 -9.92
CA LYS A 71 -13.10 7.85 -9.21
C LYS A 71 -13.26 7.65 -7.71
N TYR A 72 -12.49 6.74 -7.11
CA TYR A 72 -12.46 6.55 -5.66
C TYR A 72 -11.20 7.19 -5.07
N VAL A 73 -11.40 8.12 -4.11
CA VAL A 73 -10.31 8.72 -3.34
C VAL A 73 -10.46 8.27 -1.90
N ILE A 74 -9.52 7.44 -1.43
CA ILE A 74 -9.47 6.89 -0.08
C ILE A 74 -8.20 7.42 0.58
N LYS A 75 -8.36 8.12 1.71
CA LYS A 75 -7.27 8.65 2.52
C LYS A 75 -7.25 7.90 3.84
N TYR A 76 -6.07 7.53 4.30
CA TYR A 76 -5.88 6.89 5.60
C TYR A 76 -4.45 7.10 6.08
N THR A 77 -4.24 6.97 7.38
CA THR A 77 -2.93 6.99 8.02
C THR A 77 -2.52 5.57 8.35
N VAL A 78 -1.27 5.22 8.06
CA VAL A 78 -0.70 3.91 8.38
C VAL A 78 0.39 4.08 9.44
N TRP A 79 0.38 3.22 10.45
CA TRP A 79 1.38 3.16 11.50
C TRP A 79 2.01 1.77 11.54
N GLY A 80 3.31 1.71 11.82
CA GLY A 80 4.04 0.44 11.93
C GLY A 80 4.35 -0.27 10.60
N ALA A 81 4.19 0.42 9.46
CA ALA A 81 4.48 -0.12 8.13
C ALA A 81 5.96 0.03 7.70
N ILE A 82 6.85 0.32 8.63
CA ILE A 82 8.29 0.35 8.40
C ILE A 82 8.88 -0.94 8.96
N ASN A 83 9.62 -1.64 8.11
CA ASN A 83 10.44 -2.78 8.50
C ASN A 83 11.84 -2.27 8.82
N GLU A 84 12.39 -2.60 9.98
CA GLU A 84 13.79 -2.28 10.30
C GLU A 84 14.64 -3.54 10.15
N PHE A 85 15.79 -3.38 9.50
CA PHE A 85 16.84 -4.37 9.36
C PHE A 85 18.12 -3.83 10.01
N VAL A 86 19.10 -4.71 10.18
CA VAL A 86 20.39 -4.36 10.82
C VAL A 86 21.11 -3.19 10.13
N ASP A 87 20.99 -3.06 8.80
CA ASP A 87 21.76 -2.10 8.00
C ASP A 87 20.89 -1.08 7.24
N HIS A 88 19.56 -1.18 7.35
CA HIS A 88 18.63 -0.31 6.64
C HIS A 88 17.21 -0.36 7.23
N SER A 89 16.41 0.64 6.89
CA SER A 89 14.95 0.61 7.02
C SER A 89 14.30 0.33 5.67
N GLU A 90 13.11 -0.25 5.66
CA GLU A 90 12.35 -0.54 4.45
C GLU A 90 10.88 -0.15 4.63
N PHE A 91 10.37 0.68 3.73
CA PHE A 91 8.94 0.84 3.53
C PHE A 91 8.47 -0.17 2.50
N SER A 92 7.57 -1.08 2.87
CA SER A 92 6.99 -2.08 1.97
C SER A 92 5.48 -2.00 2.03
N TRP A 93 4.85 -1.64 0.91
CA TRP A 93 3.42 -1.37 0.87
C TRP A 93 2.73 -1.90 -0.38
N ASN A 94 1.60 -2.57 -0.16
CA ASN A 94 0.66 -2.95 -1.22
C ASN A 94 -0.15 -1.70 -1.63
N VAL A 95 0.44 -0.88 -2.51
CA VAL A 95 -0.21 0.28 -3.14
C VAL A 95 -1.56 -0.14 -3.73
N ILE A 96 -1.57 -1.26 -4.45
CA ILE A 96 -2.78 -1.97 -4.86
C ILE A 96 -2.71 -3.38 -4.27
N GLY A 97 -3.64 -3.72 -3.39
CA GLY A 97 -3.73 -5.09 -2.85
C GLY A 97 -4.28 -6.08 -3.86
N HIS A 98 -4.16 -7.37 -3.59
CA HIS A 98 -4.62 -8.44 -4.49
C HIS A 98 -6.13 -8.75 -4.36
N GLU A 99 -6.85 -8.09 -3.45
CA GLU A 99 -8.26 -8.39 -3.15
C GLU A 99 -9.27 -7.79 -4.15
N TRP A 100 -8.79 -7.08 -5.17
CA TRP A 100 -9.67 -6.48 -6.18
C TRP A 100 -10.23 -7.56 -7.11
N LYS A 101 -11.56 -7.69 -7.13
CA LYS A 101 -12.30 -8.61 -8.00
C LYS A 101 -12.63 -8.02 -9.39
N THR A 102 -11.91 -6.98 -9.80
CA THR A 102 -12.13 -6.28 -11.07
C THR A 102 -10.80 -5.83 -11.64
N ASP A 103 -10.72 -5.79 -12.96
CA ASP A 103 -9.58 -5.24 -13.68
C ASP A 103 -9.44 -3.73 -13.43
N ILE A 104 -8.19 -3.27 -13.43
CA ILE A 104 -7.80 -1.88 -13.24
C ILE A 104 -7.00 -1.47 -14.48
N HIS A 105 -7.61 -0.65 -15.34
CA HIS A 105 -6.98 -0.20 -16.59
C HIS A 105 -6.03 0.98 -16.40
N LYS A 106 -6.21 1.77 -15.35
CA LYS A 106 -5.37 2.91 -15.01
C LYS A 106 -5.23 3.04 -13.51
N ALA A 107 -4.00 3.25 -13.07
CA ALA A 107 -3.68 3.59 -11.69
C ALA A 107 -2.39 4.40 -11.66
N SER A 108 -2.32 5.34 -10.73
CA SER A 108 -1.08 6.01 -10.39
C SER A 108 -0.95 6.13 -8.89
N PHE A 109 0.29 6.27 -8.43
CA PHE A 109 0.60 6.52 -7.03
C PHE A 109 1.74 7.52 -6.91
N SER A 110 1.77 8.18 -5.76
CA SER A 110 2.90 9.01 -5.35
C SER A 110 3.23 8.70 -3.89
N LEU A 111 4.51 8.49 -3.60
CA LEU A 111 5.06 8.47 -2.25
C LEU A 111 5.91 9.72 -2.07
N THR A 112 5.64 10.49 -1.03
CA THR A 112 6.49 11.62 -0.63
C THR A 112 7.15 11.27 0.71
N LEU A 113 8.47 11.26 0.71
CA LEU A 113 9.28 11.05 1.90
C LEU A 113 9.49 12.39 2.63
N PRO A 114 9.54 12.38 3.99
CA PRO A 114 9.62 13.60 4.78
C PRO A 114 10.93 14.39 4.58
N ASP A 115 12.02 13.71 4.24
CA ASP A 115 13.34 14.31 4.02
C ASP A 115 13.83 14.13 2.57
N ASN A 116 14.81 14.95 2.17
CA ASN A 116 15.49 14.86 0.86
C ASN A 116 16.47 13.67 0.81
N THR A 117 15.95 12.46 0.96
CA THR A 117 16.71 11.22 0.81
C THR A 117 17.29 11.10 -0.59
N LYS A 118 18.60 10.91 -0.70
CA LYS A 118 19.21 10.60 -1.99
C LYS A 118 18.89 9.16 -2.38
N LEU A 119 17.69 8.93 -2.90
CA LEU A 119 17.27 7.65 -3.47
C LEU A 119 18.08 7.37 -4.74
N ILE A 120 18.51 6.13 -4.91
CA ILE A 120 19.00 5.59 -6.18
C ILE A 120 17.99 4.56 -6.72
N ASN A 121 18.17 4.15 -7.98
CA ASN A 121 17.24 3.23 -8.64
C ASN A 121 17.10 1.90 -7.88
N GLU A 122 18.19 1.44 -7.28
CA GLU A 122 18.33 0.19 -6.56
C GLU A 122 17.58 0.20 -5.22
N ASP A 123 17.31 1.38 -4.66
CA ASP A 123 16.53 1.54 -3.43
C ASP A 123 15.03 1.29 -3.65
N ILE A 124 14.58 1.37 -4.90
CA ILE A 124 13.16 1.33 -5.26
C ILE A 124 12.86 0.05 -6.01
N LYS A 125 11.96 -0.77 -5.48
CA LYS A 125 11.39 -1.92 -6.19
C LYS A 125 9.89 -1.76 -6.30
N VAL A 126 9.38 -2.08 -7.48
CA VAL A 126 7.94 -2.14 -7.75
C VAL A 126 7.66 -3.50 -8.32
N PHE A 127 6.74 -4.23 -7.68
CA PHE A 127 6.23 -5.50 -8.15
C PHE A 127 4.80 -5.33 -8.59
N SER A 128 4.41 -6.03 -9.64
CA SER A 128 3.05 -6.03 -10.16
C SER A 128 2.66 -7.41 -10.65
N GLY A 129 1.40 -7.80 -10.43
CA GLY A 129 0.87 -9.10 -10.85
C GLY A 129 0.24 -9.86 -9.70
N LYS A 130 0.13 -11.19 -9.83
CA LYS A 130 -0.47 -12.05 -8.80
C LYS A 130 0.38 -12.14 -7.53
N TYR A 131 -0.27 -12.57 -6.44
CA TYR A 131 0.43 -12.87 -5.19
C TYR A 131 1.57 -13.88 -5.42
N GLY A 132 2.75 -13.59 -4.87
CA GLY A 132 3.95 -14.42 -5.01
C GLY A 132 4.73 -14.22 -6.30
N THR A 133 4.27 -13.34 -7.21
CA THR A 133 5.06 -12.96 -8.39
C THR A 133 6.36 -12.30 -7.97
N THR A 134 7.48 -12.89 -8.37
CA THR A 134 8.83 -12.35 -8.18
C THR A 134 9.36 -11.62 -9.40
N ASP A 135 8.68 -11.77 -10.54
CA ASP A 135 9.03 -11.11 -11.79
C ASP A 135 8.57 -9.64 -11.75
N SER A 136 9.46 -8.73 -12.10
CA SER A 136 9.22 -7.29 -12.10
C SER A 136 8.86 -6.78 -13.50
N SER A 137 8.15 -7.59 -14.30
CA SER A 137 7.67 -7.16 -15.61
C SER A 137 6.97 -5.81 -15.46
N GLN A 138 7.43 -4.81 -16.21
CA GLN A 138 7.16 -3.39 -15.93
C GLN A 138 5.72 -2.99 -16.30
N LEU A 139 4.72 -3.49 -15.57
CA LEU A 139 3.37 -2.93 -15.64
C LEU A 139 3.32 -1.54 -15.01
N VAL A 140 4.38 -1.09 -14.34
CA VAL A 140 4.43 0.23 -13.70
C VAL A 140 5.67 0.98 -14.18
N SER A 141 5.47 2.08 -14.89
CA SER A 141 6.53 3.06 -15.11
C SER A 141 6.71 3.85 -13.82
N ARG A 142 7.96 4.18 -13.48
CA ARG A 142 8.25 4.93 -12.27
C ARG A 142 9.28 6.01 -12.54
N ASN A 143 9.10 7.15 -11.87
CA ASN A 143 10.04 8.25 -11.85
C ASN A 143 10.22 8.67 -10.39
N PHE A 144 11.43 9.07 -10.02
CA PHE A 144 11.70 9.55 -8.67
C PHE A 144 12.61 10.77 -8.68
N THR A 145 12.44 11.58 -7.65
CA THR A 145 13.34 12.67 -7.26
C THR A 145 13.98 12.32 -5.91
N SER A 146 14.69 13.27 -5.28
CA SER A 146 15.25 13.11 -3.94
C SER A 146 14.23 12.96 -2.80
N SER A 147 12.92 13.05 -3.05
CA SER A 147 11.93 12.90 -1.98
C SER A 147 10.59 12.39 -2.45
N GLN A 148 10.41 12.18 -3.75
CA GLN A 148 9.15 11.75 -4.31
C GLN A 148 9.36 10.59 -5.26
N ILE A 149 8.54 9.56 -5.12
CA ILE A 149 8.44 8.44 -6.05
C ILE A 149 7.06 8.48 -6.65
N LYS A 150 6.96 8.46 -7.99
CA LYS A 150 5.69 8.31 -8.71
C LYS A 150 5.71 7.03 -9.51
N GLY A 151 4.56 6.38 -9.56
CA GLY A 151 4.33 5.23 -10.43
C GLY A 151 3.05 5.37 -11.22
N GLU A 152 3.05 4.89 -12.45
CA GLU A 152 1.88 4.84 -13.32
C GLU A 152 1.80 3.49 -14.04
N LEU A 153 0.61 2.89 -13.96
CA LEU A 153 0.30 1.64 -14.63
C LEU A 153 0.37 1.80 -16.16
N GLN A 154 1.10 0.91 -16.83
CA GLN A 154 1.33 0.90 -18.27
C GLN A 154 0.39 -0.04 -19.04
N ASP A 155 -0.17 -1.04 -18.35
CA ASP A 155 -1.13 -2.00 -18.93
C ASP A 155 -2.12 -2.47 -17.86
N THR A 156 -3.19 -3.16 -18.24
CA THR A 156 -4.25 -3.60 -17.33
C THR A 156 -3.70 -4.48 -16.22
N LEU A 157 -4.03 -4.12 -14.99
CA LEU A 157 -3.83 -4.96 -13.80
C LEU A 157 -5.11 -5.77 -13.61
N HIS A 158 -5.04 -7.09 -13.78
CA HIS A 158 -6.21 -7.95 -13.77
C HIS A 158 -6.77 -8.17 -12.35
N ALA A 159 -8.02 -8.62 -12.28
CA ALA A 159 -8.62 -9.05 -11.01
C ALA A 159 -7.72 -10.07 -10.29
N GLY A 160 -7.46 -9.84 -8.99
CA GLY A 160 -6.55 -10.66 -8.19
C GLY A 160 -5.08 -10.24 -8.25
N GLU A 161 -4.72 -9.27 -9.11
CA GLU A 161 -3.36 -8.73 -9.20
C GLU A 161 -3.20 -7.46 -8.35
N GLY A 162 -1.98 -7.22 -7.90
CA GLY A 162 -1.62 -6.11 -7.03
C GLY A 162 -0.38 -5.37 -7.50
N ILE A 163 -0.08 -4.27 -6.81
CA ILE A 163 1.15 -3.49 -6.96
C ILE A 163 1.75 -3.31 -5.58
N THR A 164 3.01 -3.72 -5.42
CA THR A 164 3.78 -3.55 -4.19
C THR A 164 4.94 -2.60 -4.45
N LEU A 165 5.06 -1.55 -3.65
CA LEU A 165 6.20 -0.64 -3.64
C LEU A 165 7.08 -0.99 -2.44
N ILE A 166 8.36 -1.18 -2.70
CA ILE A 166 9.40 -1.33 -1.67
C ILE A 166 10.41 -0.20 -1.83
N VAL A 167 10.73 0.47 -0.74
CA VAL A 167 11.72 1.54 -0.68
C VAL A 167 12.70 1.24 0.45
N ARG A 168 13.97 1.02 0.10
CA ARG A 168 15.08 0.91 1.03
C ARG A 168 15.54 2.31 1.44
N LEU A 169 15.78 2.49 2.74
CA LEU A 169 16.14 3.75 3.36
C LEU A 169 17.29 3.51 4.35
N PRO A 170 18.12 4.52 4.66
CA PRO A 170 19.14 4.40 5.71
C PRO A 170 18.56 3.90 7.03
N GLU A 171 19.35 3.18 7.82
CA GLU A 171 18.94 2.54 9.08
C GLU A 171 18.19 3.51 10.02
N ASP A 172 18.71 4.72 10.19
CA ASP A 172 18.23 5.74 11.13
C ASP A 172 17.21 6.72 10.53
N TYR A 173 16.71 6.44 9.32
CA TYR A 173 15.82 7.36 8.58
C TYR A 173 14.52 7.66 9.33
N PHE A 174 13.93 6.65 9.98
CA PHE A 174 12.70 6.78 10.76
C PHE A 174 12.96 6.72 12.27
N ASN A 175 13.89 7.54 12.75
CA ASN A 175 13.99 7.84 14.18
C ASN A 175 12.66 8.41 14.72
N ASP A 176 12.49 8.49 16.05
CA ASP A 176 11.20 8.70 16.76
C ASP A 176 10.29 9.82 16.22
N ARG A 177 10.82 10.78 15.45
CA ARG A 177 10.08 11.87 14.80
C ARG A 177 9.14 11.43 13.66
N TYR A 178 9.47 10.38 12.92
CA TYR A 178 8.74 10.03 11.68
C TYR A 178 7.79 8.85 11.81
N ARG A 179 7.70 8.25 13.01
CA ARG A 179 6.82 7.11 13.34
C ARG A 179 5.32 7.39 13.12
N VAL A 180 4.94 8.61 12.74
CA VAL A 180 3.61 9.15 13.03
C VAL A 180 2.77 9.54 11.82
N LYS A 181 3.33 9.77 10.62
CA LYS A 181 2.50 10.24 9.49
C LYS A 181 3.02 9.76 8.15
N MET A 182 2.63 8.56 7.74
CA MET A 182 2.56 8.26 6.31
C MET A 182 1.16 8.61 5.81
N HIS A 183 1.08 9.78 5.19
CA HIS A 183 0.00 10.05 4.26
C HIS A 183 0.28 9.27 3.00
N ILE A 184 -0.45 8.18 2.80
CA ILE A 184 -0.72 7.69 1.44
C ILE A 184 -1.75 8.67 0.87
N ALA A 185 -1.29 9.90 0.67
CA ALA A 185 -2.04 10.96 0.05
C ALA A 185 -2.08 10.60 -1.42
N ASP A 186 -3.27 10.20 -1.82
CA ASP A 186 -3.69 10.05 -3.19
C ASP A 186 -3.35 8.69 -3.81
N PHE A 187 -4.12 7.68 -3.39
CA PHE A 187 -4.53 6.68 -4.36
C PHE A 187 -5.47 7.36 -5.38
N TYR A 188 -4.89 7.92 -6.45
CA TYR A 188 -5.64 8.35 -7.62
C TYR A 188 -6.01 7.11 -8.43
N LEU A 189 -7.11 6.44 -8.05
CA LEU A 189 -7.76 5.50 -8.94
C LEU A 189 -8.64 6.30 -9.91
N GLU A 190 -8.06 6.74 -11.02
CA GLU A 190 -8.86 7.14 -12.18
C GLU A 190 -9.48 5.88 -12.78
N ARG A 191 -10.62 5.42 -12.25
CA ARG A 191 -11.34 4.31 -12.89
C ARG A 191 -11.91 4.80 -14.21
N MET A 192 -11.33 4.31 -15.30
CA MET A 192 -12.16 3.62 -16.26
C MET A 192 -12.13 2.15 -15.83
N VAL A 193 -13.24 1.64 -15.27
CA VAL A 193 -13.49 0.20 -15.21
C VAL A 193 -14.58 -0.03 -16.24
N HIS A 194 -14.23 -0.67 -17.36
CA HIS A 194 -15.21 -1.13 -18.32
C HIS A 194 -15.76 -2.47 -17.82
N ILE A 195 -16.93 -2.46 -17.18
CA ILE A 195 -17.72 -3.68 -17.01
C ILE A 195 -18.68 -3.72 -18.20
N LEU A 196 -18.32 -4.49 -19.22
CA LEU A 196 -19.31 -5.00 -20.16
C LEU A 196 -20.03 -6.15 -19.43
N LEU A 197 -21.35 -6.02 -19.29
CA LEU A 197 -22.25 -7.18 -19.22
C LEU A 197 -22.72 -7.47 -20.64
#